data_AF-A0A3D2QZQ4-F1
#
_entry.id   AF-A0A3D2QZQ4-F1
#
_cell.length_a   1.000
_cell.length_b   1.000
_cell.length_c   1.000
_cell.angle_alpha   90.00
_cell.angle_beta   90.00
_cell.angle_gamma   90.00
#
_symmetry.space_group_name_H-M   'P 1'
#
loop_
_entity.id
_entity.type
_entity.pdbx_description
1 polymer ?
#
loop_
_entity_poly.entity_id
_entity_poly.type
_entity_poly.pdbx_seq_one_letter_code
_entity_poly.pdbx_strand_id
1 'polypeptide(L)'
;QRLSVFHGIKMPEEGYLVGYAALIDYFSLEVPTPDYLTLISLKNRKYKTEDFQVLTPRYQPKETLYHQLVFALKYEGIHVLFFKKLFEKLPQEDIIALVQEEPQGQYSRRIWFLYEWLMKTTLPIPDLDTGNFIMLIDDQLQYTIPESENSKRHRVKNNCPGTSEFCPLIRRTKKLDTYLALNPQDTIEGNVKGIHKDILLRTSSFLLLKDSKASFNIEGETPTQSRAIRWGKAIGQAGRETLSKVELERLQHIVIGNSKFTKMGYRLEGGFVGEHDRINGTPIPEHISAKHQDIEKLMEGLLNTSNKMITSNYHPVLTATSIAFGFVFIHPFEDGNGRLHRYLIHHLLAVMKFTPQGIIFPISASILERINDYRKVLEHYSHPLLNFIEWEKTKDNNVKVSNDTIDFYRYFEATKQAEFLSECIDDTINRIIPDEVDYLQQYDAMKAWLDDHYQMPDKKVALLIRFLEQNNGLISNRAKEKEFVELTNEDIQSIEDNYRLCFN
;
A
#
# COMPACT_ATOMS: atom_id res chain seq x y z
N GLN A 1 8.34 -3.26 -33.58
CA GLN A 1 7.36 -2.66 -34.53
C GLN A 1 7.23 -1.16 -34.28
N ARG A 2 6.93 -0.36 -35.33
CA ARG A 2 6.61 1.08 -35.20
C ARG A 2 5.14 1.22 -34.76
N LEU A 3 4.91 1.93 -33.66
CA LEU A 3 3.60 1.99 -33.00
C LEU A 3 3.26 3.41 -32.53
N SER A 4 1.97 3.70 -32.49
CA SER A 4 1.38 4.90 -31.86
C SER A 4 0.42 4.56 -30.71
N VAL A 5 0.06 3.29 -30.57
CA VAL A 5 -0.78 2.73 -29.51
C VAL A 5 -0.23 1.36 -29.14
N PHE A 6 -0.19 1.04 -27.85
CA PHE A 6 0.24 -0.25 -27.31
C PHE A 6 -0.73 -0.71 -26.23
N HIS A 7 -1.38 -1.87 -26.41
CA HIS A 7 -2.36 -2.43 -25.47
C HIS A 7 -3.43 -1.39 -25.02
N GLY A 8 -3.91 -0.56 -25.96
CA GLY A 8 -4.88 0.51 -25.68
C GLY A 8 -4.29 1.80 -25.09
N ILE A 9 -3.00 1.82 -24.73
CA ILE A 9 -2.29 3.00 -24.24
C ILE A 9 -1.79 3.82 -25.42
N LYS A 10 -2.18 5.10 -25.46
CA LYS A 10 -1.69 6.05 -26.47
C LYS A 10 -0.26 6.46 -26.14
N MET A 11 0.64 6.28 -27.12
CA MET A 11 2.03 6.66 -26.98
C MET A 11 2.21 8.18 -27.15
N PRO A 12 3.22 8.81 -26.49
CA PRO A 12 3.42 10.26 -26.55
C PRO A 12 3.81 10.75 -27.95
N GLU A 13 4.49 9.89 -28.71
CA GLU A 13 4.72 10.06 -30.15
C GLU A 13 4.92 8.68 -30.79
N GLU A 14 5.01 8.65 -32.11
CA GLU A 14 5.27 7.43 -32.85
C GLU A 14 6.74 7.00 -32.73
N GLY A 15 6.98 5.71 -32.47
CA GLY A 15 8.33 5.17 -32.30
C GLY A 15 8.38 3.65 -32.15
N TYR A 16 9.51 3.14 -31.66
CA TYR A 16 9.73 1.73 -31.37
C TYR A 16 9.68 1.43 -29.87
N LEU A 17 8.86 0.46 -29.48
CA LEU A 17 8.94 -0.13 -28.14
C LEU A 17 10.22 -0.96 -27.99
N VAL A 18 10.78 -0.91 -26.79
CA VAL A 18 12.03 -1.59 -26.41
C VAL A 18 11.91 -2.08 -24.96
N GLY A 19 12.87 -2.88 -24.51
CA GLY A 19 12.90 -3.35 -23.13
C GLY A 19 11.75 -4.31 -22.80
N TYR A 20 11.18 -4.19 -21.59
CA TYR A 20 10.16 -5.12 -21.12
C TYR A 20 8.91 -5.14 -22.02
N ALA A 21 8.44 -3.97 -22.45
CA ALA A 21 7.22 -3.87 -23.27
C ALA A 21 7.34 -4.66 -24.58
N ALA A 22 8.49 -4.52 -25.27
CA ALA A 22 8.75 -5.24 -26.50
C ALA A 22 8.84 -6.76 -26.29
N LEU A 23 9.44 -7.19 -25.17
CA LEU A 23 9.59 -8.61 -24.85
C LEU A 23 8.27 -9.24 -24.38
N ILE A 24 7.45 -8.51 -23.61
CA ILE A 24 6.11 -8.96 -23.20
C ILE A 24 5.25 -9.23 -24.44
N ASP A 25 5.26 -8.32 -25.42
CA ASP A 25 4.50 -8.47 -26.67
C ASP A 25 5.04 -9.64 -27.51
N TYR A 26 6.35 -9.66 -27.78
CA TYR A 26 6.99 -10.68 -28.63
C TYR A 26 6.79 -12.10 -28.09
N PHE A 27 6.94 -12.28 -26.78
CA PHE A 27 6.73 -13.57 -26.13
C PHE A 27 5.30 -13.76 -25.65
N SER A 28 4.36 -12.83 -25.89
CA SER A 28 2.99 -12.88 -25.37
C SER A 28 2.95 -13.31 -23.90
N LEU A 29 3.75 -12.65 -23.06
CA LEU A 29 3.88 -13.01 -21.65
C LEU A 29 2.62 -12.60 -20.88
N GLU A 30 2.20 -13.46 -19.95
CA GLU A 30 1.13 -13.18 -19.00
C GLU A 30 1.63 -12.23 -17.91
N VAL A 31 1.86 -10.97 -18.27
CA VAL A 31 2.34 -9.91 -17.38
C VAL A 31 1.53 -8.65 -17.69
N PRO A 32 0.91 -8.02 -16.67
CA PRO A 32 0.31 -6.70 -16.86
C PRO A 32 1.30 -5.72 -17.49
N THR A 33 0.80 -4.85 -18.36
CA THR A 33 1.64 -3.83 -18.99
C THR A 33 2.32 -2.97 -17.92
N PRO A 34 3.65 -2.81 -17.95
CA PRO A 34 4.35 -1.99 -16.97
C PRO A 34 3.89 -0.53 -16.99
N ASP A 35 3.82 0.09 -15.81
CA ASP A 35 3.39 1.49 -15.63
C ASP A 35 4.29 2.53 -16.32
N TYR A 36 5.55 2.16 -16.57
CA TYR A 36 6.54 3.05 -17.13
C TYR A 36 7.23 2.40 -18.33
N LEU A 37 6.87 2.85 -19.52
CA LEU A 37 7.31 2.26 -20.79
C LEU A 37 8.44 3.08 -21.42
N THR A 38 9.41 2.42 -22.04
CA THR A 38 10.42 3.12 -22.83
C THR A 38 10.15 3.04 -24.33
N LEU A 39 10.23 4.20 -24.97
CA LEU A 39 10.04 4.41 -26.39
C LEU A 39 11.30 4.97 -27.03
N ILE A 40 11.71 4.40 -28.17
CA ILE A 40 12.70 5.01 -29.06
C ILE A 40 11.98 5.89 -30.08
N SER A 41 12.22 7.20 -29.99
CA SER A 41 11.69 8.19 -30.92
C SER A 41 12.28 8.01 -32.32
N LEU A 42 11.48 8.28 -33.35
CA LEU A 42 11.98 8.40 -34.73
C LEU A 42 12.77 9.70 -34.94
N LYS A 43 12.71 10.64 -33.98
CA LYS A 43 13.41 11.92 -33.98
C LYS A 43 14.49 11.91 -32.91
N ASN A 44 15.43 12.85 -32.97
CA ASN A 44 16.47 12.98 -31.94
C ASN A 44 15.92 13.70 -30.67
N ARG A 45 14.90 13.13 -30.04
CA ARG A 45 14.22 13.66 -28.83
C ARG A 45 14.49 12.79 -27.60
N LYS A 46 14.66 13.44 -26.45
CA LYS A 46 14.80 12.76 -25.15
C LYS A 46 14.00 13.51 -24.09
N TYR A 47 13.00 12.87 -23.51
CA TYR A 47 12.18 13.44 -22.44
C TYR A 47 11.49 12.33 -21.64
N LYS A 48 10.86 12.71 -20.52
CA LYS A 48 10.07 11.81 -19.66
C LYS A 48 8.69 12.42 -19.45
N THR A 49 7.69 11.56 -19.36
CA THR A 49 6.33 11.88 -18.91
C THR A 49 6.01 11.03 -17.67
N GLU A 50 4.78 11.02 -17.18
CA GLU A 50 4.39 10.16 -16.06
C GLU A 50 4.59 8.67 -16.38
N ASP A 51 4.15 8.25 -17.57
CA ASP A 51 4.07 6.83 -17.97
C ASP A 51 5.12 6.43 -19.01
N PHE A 52 5.86 7.39 -19.58
CA PHE A 52 6.82 7.12 -20.66
C PHE A 52 8.18 7.74 -20.45
N GLN A 53 9.21 6.98 -20.83
CA GLN A 53 10.53 7.47 -21.18
C GLN A 53 10.71 7.49 -22.68
N VAL A 54 11.02 8.65 -23.27
CA VAL A 54 11.34 8.74 -24.69
C VAL A 54 12.83 8.98 -24.86
N LEU A 55 13.49 8.11 -25.64
CA LEU A 55 14.91 8.17 -25.94
C LEU A 55 15.15 8.36 -27.44
N THR A 56 16.34 8.85 -27.79
CA THR A 56 16.73 9.07 -29.17
C THR A 56 17.13 7.76 -29.87
N PRO A 57 17.17 7.71 -31.22
CA PRO A 57 17.56 6.51 -31.98
C PRO A 57 18.90 5.87 -31.57
N ARG A 58 19.83 6.64 -30.98
CA ARG A 58 21.12 6.12 -30.51
C ARG A 58 21.01 5.10 -29.38
N TYR A 59 19.85 5.04 -28.72
CA TYR A 59 19.57 4.09 -27.64
C TYR A 59 18.88 2.81 -28.13
N GLN A 60 18.60 2.68 -29.44
CA GLN A 60 18.00 1.48 -30.00
C GLN A 60 18.87 0.25 -29.68
N PRO A 61 18.35 -0.73 -28.91
CA PRO A 61 19.06 -1.98 -28.70
C PRO A 61 19.03 -2.82 -29.99
N LYS A 62 20.00 -3.73 -30.13
CA LYS A 62 19.92 -4.74 -31.19
C LYS A 62 18.68 -5.60 -30.98
N GLU A 63 18.10 -6.09 -32.07
CA GLU A 63 16.89 -6.93 -32.07
C GLU A 63 17.20 -8.38 -31.67
N THR A 64 17.73 -8.54 -30.46
CA THR A 64 18.03 -9.84 -29.83
C THR A 64 17.53 -9.82 -28.40
N LEU A 65 17.21 -10.99 -27.84
CA LEU A 65 16.75 -11.10 -26.46
C LEU A 65 17.75 -10.51 -25.46
N TYR A 66 19.03 -10.86 -25.57
CA TYR A 66 20.08 -10.36 -24.66
C TYR A 66 20.13 -8.82 -24.64
N HIS A 67 20.19 -8.18 -25.81
CA HIS A 67 20.32 -6.71 -25.89
C HIS A 67 19.05 -5.98 -25.41
N GLN A 68 17.86 -6.57 -25.59
CA GLN A 68 16.61 -6.03 -25.04
C GLN A 68 16.55 -6.17 -23.50
N LEU A 69 17.01 -7.29 -22.94
CA LEU A 69 17.10 -7.47 -21.47
C LEU A 69 18.14 -6.54 -20.85
N VAL A 70 19.31 -6.40 -21.48
CA VAL A 70 20.34 -5.43 -21.07
C VAL A 70 19.76 -4.02 -21.06
N PHE A 71 18.99 -3.66 -22.09
CA PHE A 71 18.32 -2.37 -22.16
C PHE A 71 17.34 -2.19 -20.99
N ALA A 72 16.44 -3.17 -20.76
CA ALA A 72 15.44 -3.12 -19.70
C ALA A 72 16.09 -2.96 -18.32
N LEU A 73 17.06 -3.82 -17.99
CA LEU A 73 17.79 -3.76 -16.72
C LEU A 73 18.55 -2.45 -16.50
N LYS A 74 18.96 -1.77 -17.58
CA LYS A 74 19.72 -0.53 -17.53
C LYS A 74 18.84 0.72 -17.39
N TYR A 75 17.66 0.72 -17.98
CA TYR A 75 16.83 1.92 -18.11
C TYR A 75 15.47 1.84 -17.42
N GLU A 76 14.99 0.62 -17.15
CA GLU A 76 13.65 0.35 -16.60
C GLU A 76 13.73 -0.30 -15.21
N GLY A 77 14.88 -0.86 -14.83
CA GLY A 77 15.09 -1.55 -13.56
C GLY A 77 14.74 -3.03 -13.65
N ILE A 78 14.58 -3.72 -12.53
CA ILE A 78 14.16 -5.12 -12.47
C ILE A 78 12.64 -5.22 -12.38
N HIS A 79 12.05 -6.07 -13.22
CA HIS A 79 10.65 -6.47 -13.13
C HIS A 79 10.57 -7.96 -12.81
N VAL A 80 10.29 -8.32 -11.54
CA VAL A 80 10.42 -9.71 -11.06
C VAL A 80 9.42 -10.64 -11.74
N LEU A 81 8.14 -10.25 -11.83
CA LEU A 81 7.11 -11.03 -12.53
C LEU A 81 7.46 -11.30 -14.00
N PHE A 82 7.99 -10.29 -14.70
CA PHE A 82 8.46 -10.44 -16.08
C PHE A 82 9.53 -11.53 -16.19
N PHE A 83 10.57 -11.48 -15.35
CA PHE A 83 11.63 -12.49 -15.41
C PHE A 83 11.09 -13.88 -15.08
N LYS A 84 10.21 -14.00 -14.08
CA LYS A 84 9.56 -15.27 -13.75
C LYS A 84 8.82 -15.85 -14.96
N LYS A 85 7.96 -15.06 -15.61
CA LYS A 85 7.17 -15.50 -16.78
C LYS A 85 8.01 -15.74 -18.03
N LEU A 86 9.07 -14.96 -18.23
CA LEU A 86 10.03 -15.20 -19.31
C LEU A 86 10.76 -16.54 -19.13
N PHE A 87 11.25 -16.83 -17.92
CA PHE A 87 11.98 -18.07 -17.63
C PHE A 87 11.10 -19.31 -17.66
N GLU A 88 9.79 -19.20 -17.41
CA GLU A 88 8.83 -20.29 -17.61
C GLU A 88 8.61 -20.61 -19.08
N LYS A 89 8.80 -19.63 -19.97
CA LYS A 89 8.56 -19.77 -21.41
C LYS A 89 9.80 -20.22 -22.19
N LEU A 90 10.99 -19.93 -21.69
CA LEU A 90 12.25 -20.24 -22.36
C LEU A 90 12.81 -21.60 -21.90
N PRO A 91 13.32 -22.44 -22.82
CA PRO A 91 14.14 -23.59 -22.48
C PRO A 91 15.37 -23.20 -21.68
N GLN A 92 15.85 -24.10 -20.82
CA GLN A 92 17.03 -23.85 -19.99
C GLN A 92 18.28 -23.57 -20.86
N GLU A 93 18.40 -24.22 -22.01
CA GLU A 93 19.49 -24.06 -22.96
C GLU A 93 19.59 -22.62 -23.48
N ASP A 94 18.45 -21.98 -23.76
CA ASP A 94 18.38 -20.61 -24.23
C ASP A 94 18.83 -19.63 -23.13
N ILE A 95 18.49 -19.90 -21.87
CA ILE A 95 18.97 -19.11 -20.73
C ILE A 95 20.49 -19.25 -20.56
N ILE A 96 21.02 -20.47 -20.69
CA ILE A 96 22.46 -20.70 -20.62
C ILE A 96 23.16 -19.93 -21.73
N ALA A 97 22.70 -20.05 -22.97
CA ALA A 97 23.27 -19.34 -24.12
C ALA A 97 23.26 -17.82 -23.89
N LEU A 98 22.15 -17.29 -23.36
CA LEU A 98 22.00 -15.87 -23.07
C LEU A 98 22.97 -15.37 -22.01
N VAL A 99 23.13 -16.10 -20.90
CA VAL A 99 24.09 -15.75 -19.85
C VAL A 99 25.54 -15.87 -20.36
N GLN A 100 25.79 -16.81 -21.28
CA GLN A 100 27.12 -17.06 -21.84
C GLN A 100 27.54 -16.07 -22.94
N GLU A 101 26.64 -15.19 -23.44
CA GLU A 101 27.04 -14.14 -24.40
C GLU A 101 28.13 -13.22 -23.83
N GLU A 102 27.95 -12.77 -22.58
CA GLU A 102 28.93 -11.96 -21.84
C GLU A 102 29.04 -12.45 -20.38
N PRO A 103 29.73 -13.57 -20.09
CA PRO A 103 29.63 -14.26 -18.79
C PRO A 103 30.06 -13.41 -17.58
N GLN A 104 31.05 -12.53 -17.76
CA GLN A 104 31.51 -11.60 -16.72
C GLN A 104 30.73 -10.27 -16.72
N GLY A 105 29.91 -10.03 -17.74
CA GLY A 105 29.09 -8.84 -17.91
C GLY A 105 28.09 -8.70 -16.77
N GLN A 106 27.85 -7.46 -16.32
CA GLN A 106 26.98 -7.24 -15.16
C GLN A 106 25.53 -7.69 -15.40
N TYR A 107 25.04 -7.56 -16.64
CA TYR A 107 23.66 -7.92 -16.98
C TYR A 107 23.48 -9.43 -17.06
N SER A 108 24.40 -10.16 -17.69
CA SER A 108 24.39 -11.64 -17.67
C SER A 108 24.40 -12.18 -16.25
N ARG A 109 25.23 -11.60 -15.36
CA ARG A 109 25.28 -12.00 -13.94
C ARG A 109 23.98 -11.74 -13.20
N ARG A 110 23.29 -10.61 -13.47
CA ARG A 110 21.95 -10.33 -12.92
C ARG A 110 20.92 -11.33 -13.44
N ILE A 111 20.90 -11.61 -14.74
CA ILE A 111 19.95 -12.54 -15.36
C ILE A 111 20.17 -13.96 -14.84
N TRP A 112 21.42 -14.39 -14.76
CA TRP A 112 21.80 -15.67 -14.17
C TRP A 112 21.33 -15.80 -12.72
N PHE A 113 21.64 -14.81 -11.88
CA PHE A 113 21.18 -14.81 -10.49
C PHE A 113 19.64 -14.87 -10.41
N LEU A 114 18.94 -14.05 -11.19
CA LEU A 114 17.47 -14.01 -11.19
C LEU A 114 16.88 -15.35 -11.59
N TYR A 115 17.44 -16.03 -12.60
CA TYR A 115 16.98 -17.35 -13.01
C TYR A 115 17.12 -18.37 -11.87
N GLU A 116 18.34 -18.53 -11.31
CA GLU A 116 18.55 -19.52 -10.25
C GLU A 116 17.73 -19.18 -8.98
N TRP A 117 17.56 -17.89 -8.69
CA TRP A 117 16.82 -17.42 -7.52
C TRP A 117 15.30 -17.62 -7.63
N LEU A 118 14.71 -17.37 -8.80
CA LEU A 118 13.27 -17.52 -9.08
C LEU A 118 12.89 -18.97 -9.37
N MET A 119 13.69 -19.66 -10.18
CA MET A 119 13.38 -21.02 -10.64
C MET A 119 13.87 -22.11 -9.68
N LYS A 120 14.61 -21.72 -8.62
CA LYS A 120 15.22 -22.65 -7.65
C LYS A 120 16.03 -23.77 -8.30
N THR A 121 16.60 -23.47 -9.46
CA THR A 121 17.31 -24.42 -10.32
C THR A 121 18.68 -23.84 -10.65
N THR A 122 19.73 -24.56 -10.29
CA THR A 122 21.11 -24.18 -10.60
C THR A 122 21.43 -24.52 -12.05
N LEU A 123 21.92 -23.56 -12.82
CA LEU A 123 22.34 -23.78 -14.20
C LEU A 123 23.68 -24.54 -14.22
N PRO A 124 23.96 -25.34 -15.26
CA PRO A 124 25.26 -26.01 -15.44
C PRO A 124 26.35 -25.05 -15.93
N ILE A 125 26.46 -23.88 -15.29
CA ILE A 125 27.47 -22.85 -15.52
C ILE A 125 28.46 -22.90 -14.33
N PRO A 126 29.78 -22.88 -14.54
CA PRO A 126 30.76 -22.81 -13.45
C PRO A 126 30.63 -21.51 -12.64
N ASP A 127 30.96 -21.57 -11.35
CA ASP A 127 31.04 -20.39 -10.49
C ASP A 127 32.04 -19.35 -11.04
N LEU A 128 31.79 -18.07 -10.78
CA LEU A 128 32.73 -17.01 -11.13
C LEU A 128 33.83 -16.85 -10.08
N ASP A 129 35.03 -17.30 -10.42
CA ASP A 129 36.20 -17.24 -9.54
C ASP A 129 36.84 -15.84 -9.47
N THR A 130 36.57 -14.97 -10.45
CA THR A 130 37.15 -13.60 -10.55
C THR A 130 36.06 -12.53 -10.80
N GLY A 131 36.38 -11.27 -10.50
CA GLY A 131 35.49 -10.12 -10.73
C GLY A 131 35.01 -9.40 -9.47
N ASN A 132 34.39 -8.22 -9.65
CA ASN A 132 33.78 -7.46 -8.57
C ASN A 132 32.36 -7.97 -8.27
N PHE A 133 31.85 -7.70 -7.06
CA PHE A 133 30.42 -7.87 -6.78
C PHE A 133 29.61 -6.71 -7.36
N ILE A 134 28.55 -7.01 -8.08
CA ILE A 134 27.60 -6.02 -8.61
C ILE A 134 26.30 -6.02 -7.80
N MET A 135 25.62 -4.88 -7.69
CA MET A 135 24.28 -4.84 -7.12
C MET A 135 23.28 -5.47 -8.09
N LEU A 136 22.35 -6.27 -7.57
CA LEU A 136 21.28 -6.87 -8.34
C LEU A 136 20.33 -5.78 -8.85
N ILE A 137 19.68 -5.07 -7.93
CA ILE A 137 18.83 -3.91 -8.20
C ILE A 137 19.70 -2.65 -8.26
N ASP A 138 19.41 -1.79 -9.22
CA ASP A 138 19.99 -0.45 -9.33
C ASP A 138 19.24 0.54 -8.41
N ASP A 139 19.94 1.06 -7.40
CA ASP A 139 19.38 1.98 -6.38
C ASP A 139 19.05 3.39 -6.93
N GLN A 140 19.40 3.67 -8.19
CA GLN A 140 18.96 4.88 -8.88
C GLN A 140 17.58 4.71 -9.51
N LEU A 141 17.15 3.46 -9.74
CA LEU A 141 15.88 3.14 -10.38
C LEU A 141 14.84 2.62 -9.40
N GLN A 142 15.24 1.88 -8.37
CA GLN A 142 14.34 1.21 -7.43
C GLN A 142 14.88 1.29 -6.00
N TYR A 143 13.98 1.24 -5.01
CA TYR A 143 14.39 1.21 -3.60
C TYR A 143 14.87 -0.20 -3.22
N THR A 144 15.94 -0.26 -2.42
CA THR A 144 16.64 -1.50 -2.08
C THR A 144 16.95 -1.55 -0.60
N ILE A 145 17.24 -2.75 -0.08
CA ILE A 145 17.76 -2.87 1.28
C ILE A 145 19.20 -2.33 1.36
N PRO A 146 19.58 -1.61 2.42
CA PRO A 146 20.94 -1.10 2.61
C PRO A 146 22.00 -2.19 2.68
N GLU A 147 21.71 -3.27 3.41
CA GLU A 147 22.60 -4.41 3.58
C GLU A 147 22.22 -5.54 2.62
N SER A 148 23.16 -5.98 1.79
CA SER A 148 22.91 -6.96 0.73
C SER A 148 23.54 -8.31 1.02
N GLU A 149 22.89 -9.38 0.58
CA GLU A 149 23.40 -10.75 0.69
C GLU A 149 24.27 -11.09 -0.54
N ASN A 150 25.49 -11.59 -0.31
CA ASN A 150 26.39 -11.93 -1.40
C ASN A 150 26.09 -13.32 -1.99
N SER A 151 25.76 -13.37 -3.27
CA SER A 151 25.84 -14.59 -4.07
C SER A 151 27.22 -14.72 -4.70
N LYS A 152 28.08 -15.55 -4.10
CA LYS A 152 29.49 -15.72 -4.54
C LYS A 152 29.59 -16.27 -5.96
N ARG A 153 28.82 -17.31 -6.27
CA ARG A 153 28.74 -17.97 -7.58
C ARG A 153 28.52 -16.99 -8.73
N HIS A 154 27.59 -16.06 -8.54
CA HIS A 154 27.23 -15.05 -9.54
C HIS A 154 28.06 -13.76 -9.42
N ARG A 155 28.75 -13.56 -8.29
CA ARG A 155 29.30 -12.27 -7.83
C ARG A 155 28.26 -11.14 -7.89
N VAL A 156 27.08 -11.42 -7.33
CA VAL A 156 25.95 -10.49 -7.22
C VAL A 156 25.63 -10.24 -5.76
N LYS A 157 25.41 -8.98 -5.40
CA LYS A 157 24.84 -8.52 -4.13
C LYS A 157 23.32 -8.48 -4.28
N ASN A 158 22.65 -9.42 -3.65
CA ASN A 158 21.20 -9.47 -3.56
C ASN A 158 20.72 -8.38 -2.58
N ASN A 159 20.36 -7.23 -3.13
CA ASN A 159 19.76 -6.10 -2.42
C ASN A 159 18.23 -6.04 -2.62
N CYS A 160 17.57 -7.16 -2.96
CA CYS A 160 16.11 -7.23 -2.99
C CYS A 160 15.52 -7.10 -1.58
N PRO A 161 14.43 -6.33 -1.42
CA PRO A 161 13.75 -6.23 -0.12
C PRO A 161 12.98 -7.49 0.25
N GLY A 162 12.61 -8.34 -0.72
CA GLY A 162 11.89 -9.58 -0.49
C GLY A 162 12.70 -10.86 -0.71
N THR A 163 11.95 -11.96 -0.77
CA THR A 163 12.44 -13.31 -1.06
C THR A 163 11.82 -13.81 -2.36
N SER A 164 12.27 -14.96 -2.88
CA SER A 164 11.65 -15.52 -4.08
C SER A 164 10.18 -15.87 -3.86
N GLU A 165 9.73 -16.05 -2.62
CA GLU A 165 8.34 -16.42 -2.35
C GLU A 165 7.41 -15.20 -2.29
N PHE A 166 7.96 -13.99 -2.14
CA PHE A 166 7.22 -12.73 -2.12
C PHE A 166 8.22 -11.56 -2.21
N CYS A 167 8.23 -10.82 -3.32
CA CYS A 167 9.15 -9.70 -3.54
C CYS A 167 8.52 -8.61 -4.41
N PRO A 168 7.58 -7.85 -3.86
CA PRO A 168 7.15 -6.61 -4.49
C PRO A 168 8.33 -5.63 -4.56
N LEU A 169 8.42 -4.90 -5.67
CA LEU A 169 9.42 -3.85 -5.86
C LEU A 169 8.74 -2.50 -5.98
N ILE A 170 9.49 -1.45 -5.63
CA ILE A 170 9.04 -0.05 -5.68
C ILE A 170 10.07 0.74 -6.47
N ARG A 171 9.62 1.39 -7.55
CA ARG A 171 10.43 2.30 -8.35
C ARG A 171 10.69 3.60 -7.60
N ARG A 172 11.88 4.17 -7.78
CA ARG A 172 12.19 5.51 -7.27
C ARG A 172 11.50 6.56 -8.11
N THR A 173 10.73 7.41 -7.46
CA THR A 173 10.10 8.57 -8.08
C THR A 173 10.50 9.81 -7.29
N LYS A 174 10.47 10.98 -7.95
CA LYS A 174 10.75 12.25 -7.27
C LYS A 174 9.79 12.47 -6.09
N LYS A 175 8.53 12.07 -6.26
CA LYS A 175 7.49 12.18 -5.26
C LYS A 175 7.82 11.36 -4.02
N LEU A 176 8.19 10.09 -4.20
CA LEU A 176 8.64 9.25 -3.09
C LEU A 176 9.92 9.80 -2.46
N ASP A 177 10.92 10.19 -3.25
CA ASP A 177 12.15 10.77 -2.69
C ASP A 177 11.88 12.01 -1.84
N THR A 178 10.91 12.85 -2.21
CA THR A 178 10.49 14.00 -1.39
C THR A 178 9.86 13.56 -0.07
N TYR A 179 8.88 12.64 -0.09
CA TYR A 179 8.21 12.20 1.14
C TYR A 179 9.11 11.39 2.07
N LEU A 180 9.94 10.49 1.53
CA LEU A 180 10.83 9.64 2.32
C LEU A 180 12.02 10.42 2.90
N ALA A 181 12.31 11.62 2.38
CA ALA A 181 13.30 12.53 2.96
C ALA A 181 12.76 13.33 4.16
N LEU A 182 11.43 13.36 4.36
CA LEU A 182 10.83 13.99 5.54
C LEU A 182 11.11 13.13 6.77
N ASN A 183 11.49 13.79 7.87
CA ASN A 183 11.54 13.13 9.18
C ASN A 183 10.20 13.38 9.90
N PRO A 184 9.30 12.38 9.96
CA PRO A 184 7.97 12.56 10.57
C PRO A 184 8.07 12.94 12.03
N GLN A 185 9.11 12.46 12.72
CA GLN A 185 9.30 12.72 14.13
C GLN A 185 9.57 14.20 14.38
N ASP A 186 10.48 14.82 13.61
CA ASP A 186 10.80 16.24 13.74
C ASP A 186 9.58 17.11 13.41
N THR A 187 8.82 16.76 12.37
CA THR A 187 7.62 17.50 11.96
C THR A 187 6.52 17.40 13.02
N ILE A 188 6.24 16.19 13.54
CA ILE A 188 5.23 16.03 14.59
C ILE A 188 5.67 16.73 15.86
N GLU A 189 6.91 16.52 16.33
CA GLU A 189 7.43 17.20 17.51
C GLU A 189 7.37 18.72 17.36
N GLY A 190 7.60 19.24 16.16
CA GLY A 190 7.38 20.65 15.82
C GLY A 190 5.92 21.07 15.94
N ASN A 191 5.00 20.32 15.33
CA ASN A 191 3.56 20.60 15.35
C ASN A 191 2.96 20.50 16.76
N VAL A 192 3.48 19.60 17.60
CA VAL A 192 3.00 19.42 18.99
C VAL A 192 3.81 20.18 20.03
N LYS A 193 4.78 21.01 19.62
CA LYS A 193 5.66 21.73 20.53
C LYS A 193 4.88 22.75 21.36
N GLY A 194 4.99 22.65 22.68
CA GLY A 194 4.30 23.55 23.62
C GLY A 194 2.91 23.07 24.03
N ILE A 195 2.44 21.93 23.51
CA ILE A 195 1.16 21.33 23.88
C ILE A 195 1.33 20.48 25.14
N HIS A 196 0.42 20.63 26.10
CA HIS A 196 0.48 19.87 27.34
C HIS A 196 0.32 18.36 27.08
N LYS A 197 1.04 17.53 27.85
CA LYS A 197 1.06 16.06 27.66
C LYS A 197 -0.31 15.40 27.83
N ASP A 198 -1.16 15.97 28.67
CA ASP A 198 -2.53 15.48 28.90
C ASP A 198 -3.41 15.66 27.65
N ILE A 199 -3.27 16.79 26.94
CA ILE A 199 -3.94 17.06 25.67
C ILE A 199 -3.48 16.01 24.66
N LEU A 200 -2.16 15.81 24.48
CA LEU A 200 -1.63 14.82 23.53
C LEU A 200 -2.13 13.40 23.80
N LEU A 201 -2.22 12.99 25.07
CA LEU A 201 -2.76 11.68 25.45
C LEU A 201 -4.25 11.55 25.12
N ARG A 202 -5.03 12.61 25.38
CA ARG A 202 -6.46 12.67 25.02
C ARG A 202 -6.63 12.64 23.50
N THR A 203 -5.91 13.47 22.75
CA THR A 203 -5.89 13.49 21.28
C THR A 203 -5.61 12.10 20.73
N SER A 204 -4.58 11.40 21.21
CA SER A 204 -4.24 10.05 20.76
C SER A 204 -5.42 9.06 20.93
N SER A 205 -6.19 9.18 22.02
CA SER A 205 -7.37 8.34 22.26
C SER A 205 -8.52 8.67 21.30
N PHE A 206 -8.72 9.95 20.95
CA PHE A 206 -9.71 10.38 19.95
C PHE A 206 -9.31 9.93 18.55
N LEU A 207 -8.06 10.16 18.16
CA LEU A 207 -7.51 9.74 16.87
C LEU A 207 -7.63 8.22 16.67
N LEU A 208 -7.37 7.43 17.71
CA LEU A 208 -7.56 5.99 17.68
C LEU A 208 -9.00 5.58 17.35
N LEU A 209 -9.97 6.24 18.00
CA LEU A 209 -11.37 5.95 17.77
C LEU A 209 -11.83 6.45 16.40
N LYS A 210 -11.33 7.61 15.96
CA LYS A 210 -11.56 8.18 14.62
C LYS A 210 -11.06 7.23 13.54
N ASP A 211 -9.83 6.76 13.68
CA ASP A 211 -9.20 5.81 12.76
C ASP A 211 -9.95 4.48 12.72
N SER A 212 -10.29 3.91 13.88
CA SER A 212 -11.07 2.69 13.97
C SER A 212 -12.41 2.81 13.25
N LYS A 213 -13.18 3.88 13.51
CA LYS A 213 -14.45 4.15 12.81
C LYS A 213 -14.24 4.33 11.32
N ALA A 214 -13.22 5.09 10.91
CA ALA A 214 -12.90 5.28 9.50
C ALA A 214 -12.60 3.94 8.82
N SER A 215 -11.88 3.04 9.49
CA SER A 215 -11.60 1.70 8.98
C SER A 215 -12.86 0.88 8.73
N PHE A 216 -13.94 1.02 9.50
CA PHE A 216 -15.21 0.35 9.20
C PHE A 216 -15.97 1.05 8.07
N ASN A 217 -15.97 2.39 8.06
CA ASN A 217 -16.65 3.18 7.04
C ASN A 217 -16.08 2.94 5.64
N ILE A 218 -14.77 2.70 5.52
CA ILE A 218 -14.12 2.32 4.25
C ILE A 218 -14.73 1.03 3.67
N GLU A 219 -15.10 0.08 4.54
CA GLU A 219 -15.78 -1.17 4.15
C GLU A 219 -17.31 -1.00 3.97
N GLY A 220 -17.83 0.24 4.02
CA GLY A 220 -19.27 0.52 3.97
C GLY A 220 -20.03 0.14 5.24
N GLU A 221 -19.34 -0.16 6.34
CA GLU A 221 -19.94 -0.56 7.60
C GLU A 221 -20.04 0.61 8.59
N THR A 222 -21.16 0.71 9.32
CA THR A 222 -21.28 1.57 10.50
C THR A 222 -21.13 0.72 11.77
N PRO A 223 -20.00 0.77 12.48
CA PRO A 223 -19.75 -0.12 13.62
C PRO A 223 -20.54 0.34 14.86
N THR A 224 -20.93 -0.60 15.71
CA THR A 224 -21.36 -0.26 17.07
C THR A 224 -20.19 0.36 17.84
N GLN A 225 -20.48 1.20 18.84
CA GLN A 225 -19.44 1.85 19.65
C GLN A 225 -18.50 0.84 20.31
N SER A 226 -19.03 -0.29 20.80
CA SER A 226 -18.23 -1.34 21.43
C SER A 226 -17.30 -2.04 20.43
N ARG A 227 -17.72 -2.23 19.17
CA ARG A 227 -16.89 -2.80 18.10
C ARG A 227 -15.78 -1.84 17.68
N ALA A 228 -16.11 -0.55 17.49
CA ALA A 228 -15.13 0.48 17.18
C ALA A 228 -14.07 0.64 18.28
N ILE A 229 -14.47 0.65 19.57
CA ILE A 229 -13.52 0.72 20.69
C ILE A 229 -12.63 -0.53 20.74
N ARG A 230 -13.20 -1.73 20.53
CA ARG A 230 -12.43 -2.98 20.55
C ARG A 230 -11.38 -3.03 19.46
N TRP A 231 -11.74 -2.63 18.25
CA TRP A 231 -10.81 -2.55 17.12
C TRP A 231 -9.76 -1.44 17.33
N GLY A 232 -10.17 -0.28 17.85
CA GLY A 232 -9.24 0.78 18.23
C GLY A 232 -8.21 0.28 19.25
N LYS A 233 -8.62 -0.49 20.27
CA LYS A 233 -7.67 -1.10 21.21
C LYS A 233 -6.66 -2.02 20.52
N ALA A 234 -7.06 -2.78 19.49
CA ALA A 234 -6.12 -3.59 18.72
C ALA A 234 -5.13 -2.72 17.94
N ILE A 235 -5.60 -1.69 17.24
CA ILE A 235 -4.73 -0.71 16.55
C ILE A 235 -3.74 -0.07 17.54
N GLY A 236 -4.17 0.30 18.75
CA GLY A 236 -3.28 0.84 19.79
C GLY A 236 -2.25 -0.16 20.36
N GLN A 237 -2.37 -1.45 20.01
CA GLN A 237 -1.40 -2.51 20.30
C GLN A 237 -0.48 -2.82 19.12
N ALA A 238 -0.62 -2.09 18.00
CA ALA A 238 0.28 -2.19 16.85
C ALA A 238 1.75 -2.09 17.29
N GLY A 239 2.59 -2.93 16.68
CA GLY A 239 4.02 -3.03 16.97
C GLY A 239 4.42 -3.76 18.26
N ARG A 240 3.48 -4.32 19.02
CA ARG A 240 3.81 -5.08 20.25
C ARG A 240 4.14 -6.55 20.00
N GLU A 241 3.33 -7.23 19.19
CA GLU A 241 3.47 -8.66 18.90
C GLU A 241 4.16 -8.89 17.56
N THR A 242 4.95 -9.95 17.41
CA THR A 242 5.49 -10.29 16.09
C THR A 242 4.39 -10.79 15.15
N LEU A 243 4.36 -10.31 13.91
CA LEU A 243 3.43 -10.80 12.91
C LEU A 243 3.64 -12.31 12.68
N SER A 244 2.53 -13.05 12.77
CA SER A 244 2.47 -14.48 12.54
C SER A 244 1.06 -14.85 12.07
N LYS A 245 0.88 -16.07 11.55
CA LYS A 245 -0.46 -16.59 11.23
C LYS A 245 -1.40 -16.50 12.44
N VAL A 246 -0.94 -16.94 13.61
CA VAL A 246 -1.72 -16.91 14.86
C VAL A 246 -2.12 -15.48 15.24
N GLU A 247 -1.21 -14.52 15.06
CA GLU A 247 -1.50 -13.12 15.36
C GLU A 247 -2.52 -12.52 14.36
N LEU A 248 -2.39 -12.82 13.07
CA LEU A 248 -3.37 -12.39 12.07
C LEU A 248 -4.75 -12.99 12.34
N GLU A 249 -4.83 -14.26 12.74
CA GLU A 249 -6.08 -14.91 13.16
C GLU A 249 -6.67 -14.25 14.41
N ARG A 250 -5.85 -13.94 15.42
CA ARG A 250 -6.29 -13.21 16.62
C ARG A 250 -6.88 -11.85 16.25
N LEU A 251 -6.23 -11.10 15.36
CA LEU A 251 -6.71 -9.81 14.88
C LEU A 251 -8.03 -9.96 14.10
N GLN A 252 -8.15 -10.99 13.27
CA GLN A 252 -9.39 -11.33 12.59
C GLN A 252 -10.52 -11.58 13.60
N HIS A 253 -10.28 -12.36 14.67
CA HIS A 253 -11.26 -12.58 15.73
C HIS A 253 -11.71 -11.28 16.41
N ILE A 254 -10.80 -10.34 16.63
CA ILE A 254 -11.13 -9.06 17.24
C ILE A 254 -12.01 -8.21 16.32
N VAL A 255 -11.70 -8.16 15.02
CA VAL A 255 -12.40 -7.28 14.06
C VAL A 255 -13.80 -7.79 13.69
N ILE A 256 -13.95 -9.11 13.52
CA ILE A 256 -15.24 -9.75 13.21
C ILE A 256 -16.13 -9.74 14.45
N GLY A 257 -15.57 -10.06 15.62
CA GLY A 257 -16.27 -10.09 16.90
C GLY A 257 -17.23 -11.28 17.06
N ASN A 258 -18.21 -11.44 16.17
CA ASN A 258 -19.16 -12.56 16.18
C ASN A 258 -18.97 -13.44 14.93
N SER A 259 -18.33 -14.60 15.10
CA SER A 259 -17.96 -15.52 14.01
C SER A 259 -19.05 -16.50 13.59
N LYS A 260 -20.33 -16.29 13.99
CA LYS A 260 -21.42 -17.24 13.66
C LYS A 260 -21.61 -17.50 12.17
N PHE A 261 -21.22 -16.55 11.32
CA PHE A 261 -21.43 -16.58 9.87
C PHE A 261 -20.13 -16.48 9.07
N THR A 262 -18.97 -16.60 9.73
CA THR A 262 -17.67 -16.40 9.08
C THR A 262 -16.71 -17.48 9.55
N LYS A 263 -16.08 -18.19 8.61
CA LYS A 263 -15.02 -19.12 8.95
C LYS A 263 -13.76 -18.30 9.28
N MET A 264 -13.27 -18.48 10.50
CA MET A 264 -12.04 -17.81 10.97
C MET A 264 -10.82 -18.58 10.49
N GLY A 265 -9.70 -17.89 10.33
CA GLY A 265 -8.50 -18.43 9.69
C GLY A 265 -8.53 -18.28 8.18
N TYR A 266 -7.43 -18.70 7.55
CA TYR A 266 -7.31 -18.65 6.09
C TYR A 266 -8.45 -19.40 5.40
N ARG A 267 -9.01 -18.77 4.36
CA ARG A 267 -10.15 -19.34 3.63
C ARG A 267 -9.74 -20.62 2.91
N LEU A 268 -10.69 -21.53 2.77
CA LEU A 268 -10.53 -22.83 2.08
C LEU A 268 -11.26 -22.86 0.73
N GLU A 269 -11.77 -21.72 0.29
CA GLU A 269 -12.55 -21.56 -0.93
C GLU A 269 -11.98 -20.38 -1.73
N GLY A 270 -12.38 -20.24 -3.00
CA GLY A 270 -12.03 -19.07 -3.79
C GLY A 270 -12.49 -17.76 -3.16
N GLY A 271 -12.10 -16.65 -3.74
CA GLY A 271 -12.48 -15.34 -3.24
C GLY A 271 -12.34 -14.30 -4.34
N PHE A 272 -13.18 -13.27 -4.25
CA PHE A 272 -13.09 -12.11 -5.11
C PHE A 272 -13.60 -10.88 -4.34
N VAL A 273 -13.18 -9.71 -4.77
CA VAL A 273 -13.77 -8.42 -4.37
C VAL A 273 -14.51 -7.89 -5.60
N GLY A 274 -15.74 -7.43 -5.39
CA GLY A 274 -16.63 -6.96 -6.44
C GLY A 274 -18.08 -7.17 -6.05
N GLU A 275 -18.96 -7.18 -7.04
CA GLU A 275 -20.40 -7.33 -6.84
C GLU A 275 -20.90 -8.71 -7.32
N HIS A 276 -22.15 -9.03 -7.00
CA HIS A 276 -22.90 -10.10 -7.64
C HIS A 276 -23.98 -9.51 -8.53
N ASP A 277 -24.13 -10.06 -9.73
CA ASP A 277 -25.26 -9.75 -10.61
C ASP A 277 -26.58 -10.01 -9.86
N ARG A 278 -27.45 -9.01 -9.84
CA ARG A 278 -28.70 -9.04 -9.04
C ARG A 278 -29.72 -10.06 -9.53
N ILE A 279 -29.61 -10.53 -10.77
CA ILE A 279 -30.59 -11.42 -11.39
C ILE A 279 -30.18 -12.88 -11.20
N ASN A 280 -28.92 -13.21 -11.48
CA ASN A 280 -28.45 -14.59 -11.52
C ASN A 280 -27.35 -14.91 -10.48
N GLY A 281 -26.94 -13.93 -9.67
CA GLY A 281 -25.92 -14.08 -8.64
C GLY A 281 -24.53 -14.38 -9.21
N THR A 282 -24.24 -14.05 -10.47
CA THR A 282 -22.91 -14.28 -11.05
C THR A 282 -21.92 -13.26 -10.49
N PRO A 283 -20.73 -13.68 -10.06
CA PRO A 283 -19.67 -12.76 -9.66
C PRO A 283 -19.36 -11.75 -10.76
N ILE A 284 -19.17 -10.49 -10.36
CA ILE A 284 -18.62 -9.40 -11.17
C ILE A 284 -17.35 -8.92 -10.45
N PRO A 285 -16.20 -9.60 -10.66
CA PRO A 285 -14.98 -9.29 -9.93
C PRO A 285 -14.34 -7.99 -10.39
N GLU A 286 -14.00 -7.13 -9.44
CA GLU A 286 -13.02 -6.05 -9.60
C GLU A 286 -11.61 -6.55 -9.23
N HIS A 287 -11.54 -7.58 -8.38
CA HIS A 287 -10.33 -8.29 -8.02
C HIS A 287 -10.64 -9.77 -7.78
N ILE A 288 -9.85 -10.67 -8.37
CA ILE A 288 -9.90 -12.09 -8.02
C ILE A 288 -8.78 -12.34 -7.01
N SER A 289 -9.13 -12.92 -5.87
CA SER A 289 -8.18 -13.21 -4.80
C SER A 289 -7.31 -14.43 -5.13
N ALA A 290 -6.20 -14.59 -4.40
CA ALA A 290 -5.31 -15.74 -4.59
C ALA A 290 -6.05 -17.09 -4.48
N LYS A 291 -5.56 -18.12 -5.17
CA LYS A 291 -6.08 -19.47 -4.96
C LYS A 291 -5.92 -19.87 -3.50
N HIS A 292 -6.94 -20.49 -2.94
CA HIS A 292 -6.90 -20.84 -1.52
C HIS A 292 -5.81 -21.88 -1.18
N GLN A 293 -5.46 -22.72 -2.16
CA GLN A 293 -4.34 -23.67 -2.07
C GLN A 293 -2.99 -22.96 -1.90
N ASP A 294 -2.85 -21.73 -2.40
CA ASP A 294 -1.60 -20.98 -2.40
C ASP A 294 -1.47 -20.04 -1.20
N ILE A 295 -2.55 -19.82 -0.43
CA ILE A 295 -2.58 -18.83 0.66
C ILE A 295 -1.50 -19.09 1.70
N GLU A 296 -1.33 -20.34 2.17
CA GLU A 296 -0.31 -20.65 3.18
C GLU A 296 1.08 -20.23 2.72
N LYS A 297 1.43 -20.59 1.47
CA LYS A 297 2.73 -20.28 0.87
C LYS A 297 2.93 -18.78 0.64
N LEU A 298 1.91 -18.10 0.14
CA LEU A 298 1.94 -16.65 -0.08
C LEU A 298 2.08 -15.88 1.24
N MET A 299 1.33 -16.29 2.26
CA MET A 299 1.37 -15.66 3.57
C MET A 299 2.68 -15.93 4.30
N GLU A 300 3.24 -17.14 4.19
CA GLU A 300 4.59 -17.43 4.68
C GLU A 300 5.64 -16.55 3.98
N GLY A 301 5.58 -16.44 2.65
CA GLY A 301 6.45 -15.56 1.87
C GLY A 301 6.35 -14.10 2.31
N LEU A 302 5.13 -13.60 2.48
CA LEU A 302 4.84 -12.23 2.94
C LEU A 302 5.40 -11.97 4.34
N LEU A 303 5.19 -12.88 5.30
CA LEU A 303 5.70 -12.74 6.67
C LEU A 303 7.24 -12.81 6.73
N ASN A 304 7.85 -13.72 5.96
CA ASN A 304 9.30 -13.81 5.85
C ASN A 304 9.91 -12.53 5.25
N THR A 305 9.28 -11.98 4.21
CA THR A 305 9.68 -10.71 3.60
C THR A 305 9.50 -9.53 4.56
N SER A 306 8.42 -9.51 5.35
CA SER A 306 8.22 -8.51 6.41
C SER A 306 9.37 -8.53 7.41
N ASN A 307 9.72 -9.71 7.93
CA ASN A 307 10.85 -9.86 8.87
C ASN A 307 12.18 -9.44 8.24
N LYS A 308 12.41 -9.80 6.98
CA LYS A 308 13.59 -9.38 6.23
C LYS A 308 13.68 -7.86 6.12
N MET A 309 12.62 -7.19 5.65
CA MET A 309 12.59 -5.72 5.51
C MET A 309 12.84 -4.99 6.83
N ILE A 310 12.27 -5.49 7.94
CA ILE A 310 12.48 -4.95 9.29
C ILE A 310 13.95 -5.11 9.71
N THR A 311 14.49 -6.33 9.61
CA THR A 311 15.85 -6.64 10.09
C THR A 311 16.94 -6.02 9.23
N SER A 312 16.70 -5.83 7.93
CA SER A 312 17.62 -5.15 7.02
C SER A 312 17.49 -3.63 7.02
N ASN A 313 16.64 -3.06 7.88
CA ASN A 313 16.37 -1.61 7.94
C ASN A 313 15.95 -1.01 6.58
N TYR A 314 15.01 -1.68 5.90
CA TYR A 314 14.35 -1.06 4.74
C TYR A 314 13.51 0.14 5.19
N HIS A 315 13.09 1.01 4.26
CA HIS A 315 12.33 2.19 4.67
C HIS A 315 10.96 1.80 5.26
N PRO A 316 10.53 2.35 6.42
CA PRO A 316 9.28 1.96 7.09
C PRO A 316 8.02 2.08 6.22
N VAL A 317 7.86 3.21 5.52
CA VAL A 317 6.70 3.44 4.62
C VAL A 317 6.68 2.45 3.45
N LEU A 318 7.85 2.14 2.88
CA LEU A 318 7.96 1.19 1.78
C LEU A 318 7.70 -0.25 2.26
N THR A 319 8.12 -0.58 3.48
CA THR A 319 7.82 -1.85 4.14
C THR A 319 6.32 -1.99 4.39
N ALA A 320 5.70 -0.98 5.01
CA ALA A 320 4.27 -0.92 5.26
C ALA A 320 3.46 -1.08 3.97
N THR A 321 3.87 -0.38 2.90
CA THR A 321 3.24 -0.49 1.57
C THR A 321 3.32 -1.92 1.04
N SER A 322 4.53 -2.47 0.90
CA SER A 322 4.76 -3.79 0.31
C SER A 322 3.97 -4.90 1.00
N ILE A 323 3.95 -4.88 2.34
CA ILE A 323 3.31 -5.93 3.13
C ILE A 323 1.79 -5.73 3.20
N ALA A 324 1.32 -4.52 3.48
CA ALA A 324 -0.11 -4.27 3.62
C ALA A 324 -0.85 -4.44 2.28
N PHE A 325 -0.34 -3.87 1.18
CA PHE A 325 -0.99 -4.04 -0.13
C PHE A 325 -0.84 -5.46 -0.66
N GLY A 326 0.29 -6.13 -0.41
CA GLY A 326 0.41 -7.55 -0.71
C GLY A 326 -0.64 -8.39 -0.01
N PHE A 327 -0.87 -8.13 1.27
CA PHE A 327 -1.89 -8.82 2.07
C PHE A 327 -3.29 -8.62 1.49
N VAL A 328 -3.67 -7.38 1.12
CA VAL A 328 -5.02 -7.12 0.58
C VAL A 328 -5.19 -7.71 -0.83
N PHE A 329 -4.14 -7.77 -1.65
CA PHE A 329 -4.19 -8.44 -2.95
C PHE A 329 -4.27 -9.97 -2.80
N ILE A 330 -3.53 -10.59 -1.88
CA ILE A 330 -3.66 -12.03 -1.58
C ILE A 330 -5.08 -12.33 -1.10
N HIS A 331 -5.63 -11.47 -0.23
CA HIS A 331 -6.95 -11.58 0.38
C HIS A 331 -7.17 -12.95 1.06
N PRO A 332 -6.40 -13.27 2.12
CA PRO A 332 -6.30 -14.62 2.68
C PRO A 332 -7.49 -15.05 3.54
N PHE A 333 -8.31 -14.12 4.02
CA PHE A 333 -9.44 -14.42 4.90
C PHE A 333 -10.78 -14.33 4.16
N GLU A 334 -11.82 -14.97 4.71
CA GLU A 334 -13.20 -14.82 4.23
C GLU A 334 -13.73 -13.38 4.45
N ASP A 335 -13.42 -12.81 5.62
CA ASP A 335 -13.71 -11.41 5.97
C ASP A 335 -12.61 -10.87 6.91
N GLY A 336 -12.46 -9.55 6.94
CA GLY A 336 -11.52 -8.81 7.77
C GLY A 336 -10.32 -8.27 7.01
N ASN A 337 -10.15 -8.63 5.72
CA ASN A 337 -8.94 -8.31 4.95
C ASN A 337 -8.65 -6.81 4.87
N GLY A 338 -9.62 -5.97 4.49
CA GLY A 338 -9.39 -4.53 4.39
C GLY A 338 -8.99 -3.88 5.73
N ARG A 339 -9.59 -4.32 6.84
CA ARG A 339 -9.28 -3.82 8.19
C ARG A 339 -7.90 -4.31 8.66
N LEU A 340 -7.57 -5.58 8.44
CA LEU A 340 -6.24 -6.11 8.75
C LEU A 340 -5.15 -5.47 7.88
N HIS A 341 -5.43 -5.17 6.61
CA HIS A 341 -4.55 -4.39 5.74
C HIS A 341 -4.18 -3.04 6.39
N ARG A 342 -5.16 -2.29 6.89
CA ARG A 342 -4.90 -1.02 7.58
C ARG A 342 -4.17 -1.21 8.91
N TYR A 343 -4.51 -2.26 9.67
CA TYR A 343 -3.74 -2.62 10.86
C TYR A 343 -2.26 -2.88 10.54
N LEU A 344 -1.95 -3.59 9.46
CA LEU A 344 -0.57 -3.88 9.05
C LEU A 344 0.24 -2.62 8.76
N ILE A 345 -0.40 -1.56 8.23
CA ILE A 345 0.23 -0.25 8.06
C ILE A 345 0.65 0.30 9.41
N HIS A 346 -0.27 0.41 10.38
CA HIS A 346 0.08 0.91 11.72
C HIS A 346 1.14 0.04 12.40
N HIS A 347 1.01 -1.29 12.25
CA HIS A 347 1.93 -2.26 12.81
C HIS A 347 3.36 -2.02 12.35
N LEU A 348 3.59 -1.94 11.04
CA LEU A 348 4.94 -1.84 10.48
C LEU A 348 5.56 -0.47 10.72
N LEU A 349 4.76 0.60 10.65
CA LEU A 349 5.23 1.94 11.03
C LEU A 349 5.64 2.00 12.52
N ALA A 350 4.90 1.32 13.41
CA ALA A 350 5.22 1.24 14.84
C ALA A 350 6.46 0.38 15.13
N VAL A 351 6.55 -0.84 14.57
CA VAL A 351 7.70 -1.75 14.76
C VAL A 351 9.00 -1.07 14.34
N MET A 352 8.96 -0.37 13.21
CA MET A 352 10.13 0.28 12.62
C MET A 352 10.35 1.71 13.15
N LYS A 353 9.61 2.10 14.21
CA LYS A 353 9.77 3.37 14.95
C LYS A 353 9.64 4.61 14.06
N PHE A 354 8.82 4.55 13.02
CA PHE A 354 8.55 5.69 12.15
C PHE A 354 7.68 6.74 12.84
N THR A 355 6.77 6.31 13.71
CA THR A 355 5.85 7.17 14.45
C THR A 355 6.31 7.36 15.90
N PRO A 356 6.18 8.56 16.49
CA PRO A 356 6.50 8.79 17.90
C PRO A 356 5.71 7.86 18.83
N GLN A 357 6.35 7.39 19.89
CA GLN A 357 5.71 6.48 20.84
C GLN A 357 4.51 7.15 21.51
N GLY A 358 3.34 6.49 21.43
CA GLY A 358 2.10 6.95 22.05
C GLY A 358 1.23 7.87 21.18
N ILE A 359 1.70 8.27 20.00
CA ILE A 359 0.89 8.98 19.00
C ILE A 359 0.42 7.97 17.95
N ILE A 360 -0.89 7.89 17.74
CA ILE A 360 -1.48 7.05 16.70
C ILE A 360 -1.72 7.90 15.46
N PHE A 361 -1.20 7.42 14.32
CA PHE A 361 -1.43 8.04 13.03
C PHE A 361 -2.76 7.54 12.49
N PRO A 362 -3.82 8.37 12.41
CA PRO A 362 -5.13 7.98 11.88
C PRO A 362 -5.12 7.81 10.35
N ILE A 363 -4.28 6.91 9.82
CA ILE A 363 -4.14 6.68 8.38
C ILE A 363 -5.48 6.30 7.73
N SER A 364 -6.34 5.52 8.40
CA SER A 364 -7.67 5.17 7.91
C SER A 364 -8.56 6.41 7.73
N ALA A 365 -8.39 7.45 8.55
CA ALA A 365 -9.14 8.70 8.38
C ALA A 365 -8.72 9.44 7.09
N SER A 366 -7.41 9.55 6.83
CA SER A 366 -6.90 10.12 5.58
C SER A 366 -7.34 9.30 4.36
N ILE A 367 -7.26 7.97 4.44
CA ILE A 367 -7.73 7.07 3.37
C ILE A 367 -9.23 7.27 3.10
N LEU A 368 -10.06 7.42 4.15
CA LEU A 368 -11.50 7.60 4.01
C LEU A 368 -11.83 8.92 3.29
N GLU A 369 -11.15 10.02 3.62
CA GLU A 369 -11.33 11.30 2.93
C GLU A 369 -10.89 11.23 1.46
N ARG A 370 -10.00 10.30 1.12
CA ARG A 370 -9.48 10.05 -0.22
C ARG A 370 -9.95 8.72 -0.81
N ILE A 371 -11.15 8.27 -0.46
CA ILE A 371 -11.64 6.93 -0.81
C ILE A 371 -11.61 6.62 -2.32
N ASN A 372 -11.85 7.62 -3.17
CA ASN A 372 -11.81 7.46 -4.62
C ASN A 372 -10.37 7.23 -5.14
N ASP A 373 -9.39 7.90 -4.55
CA ASP A 373 -7.98 7.69 -4.90
C ASP A 373 -7.50 6.32 -4.39
N TYR A 374 -7.94 5.93 -3.18
CA TYR A 374 -7.64 4.61 -2.63
C TYR A 374 -8.15 3.47 -3.53
N ARG A 375 -9.40 3.58 -4.01
CA ARG A 375 -9.97 2.62 -4.97
C ARG A 375 -9.15 2.54 -6.25
N LYS A 376 -8.84 3.68 -6.88
CA LYS A 376 -7.99 3.73 -8.07
C LYS A 376 -6.64 3.05 -7.86
N VAL A 377 -6.03 3.22 -6.70
CA VAL A 377 -4.73 2.62 -6.36
C VAL A 377 -4.82 1.09 -6.19
N LEU A 378 -5.92 0.56 -5.67
CA LEU A 378 -6.17 -0.88 -5.62
C LEU A 378 -6.48 -1.46 -7.01
N GLU A 379 -7.34 -0.78 -7.75
CA GLU A 379 -7.78 -1.15 -9.11
C GLU A 379 -6.63 -1.09 -10.12
N HIS A 380 -5.68 -0.16 -9.94
CA HIS A 380 -4.50 0.00 -10.80
C HIS A 380 -3.74 -1.31 -10.99
N TYR A 381 -3.62 -2.10 -9.92
CA TYR A 381 -3.02 -3.43 -10.01
C TYR A 381 -4.05 -4.54 -10.26
N SER A 382 -5.23 -4.46 -9.64
CA SER A 382 -6.21 -5.56 -9.65
C SER A 382 -6.93 -5.73 -11.00
N HIS A 383 -7.31 -4.64 -11.67
CA HIS A 383 -8.05 -4.72 -12.93
C HIS A 383 -7.24 -5.34 -14.08
N PRO A 384 -5.97 -4.95 -14.33
CA PRO A 384 -5.18 -5.58 -15.39
C PRO A 384 -5.00 -7.09 -15.20
N LEU A 385 -4.99 -7.59 -13.95
CA LEU A 385 -4.83 -9.01 -13.65
C LEU A 385 -6.02 -9.86 -14.10
N LEU A 386 -7.23 -9.30 -14.17
CA LEU A 386 -8.44 -10.05 -14.56
C LEU A 386 -8.30 -10.70 -15.95
N ASN A 387 -7.49 -10.10 -16.84
CA ASN A 387 -7.22 -10.65 -18.17
C ASN A 387 -6.34 -11.91 -18.17
N PHE A 388 -5.65 -12.19 -17.07
CA PHE A 388 -4.71 -13.32 -16.93
C PHE A 388 -5.19 -14.38 -15.94
N ILE A 389 -6.35 -14.17 -15.31
CA ILE A 389 -6.92 -15.09 -14.34
C ILE A 389 -8.11 -15.79 -14.97
N GLU A 390 -7.96 -17.06 -15.28
CA GLU A 390 -9.05 -17.89 -15.77
C GLU A 390 -9.87 -18.41 -14.59
N TRP A 391 -11.19 -18.22 -14.62
CA TRP A 391 -12.05 -18.65 -13.52
C TRP A 391 -13.45 -19.07 -13.99
N GLU A 392 -14.08 -19.90 -13.18
CA GLU A 392 -15.47 -20.33 -13.33
C GLU A 392 -16.29 -20.00 -12.09
N LYS A 393 -17.58 -19.74 -12.29
CA LYS A 393 -18.55 -19.54 -11.20
C LYS A 393 -18.79 -20.87 -10.47
N THR A 394 -18.75 -20.86 -9.15
CA THR A 394 -19.10 -22.02 -8.31
C THR A 394 -20.60 -22.10 -8.03
N LYS A 395 -21.06 -23.23 -7.48
CA LYS A 395 -22.46 -23.43 -7.08
C LYS A 395 -22.94 -22.42 -6.03
N ASP A 396 -22.03 -21.98 -5.18
CA ASP A 396 -22.30 -21.01 -4.10
C ASP A 396 -22.10 -19.56 -4.57
N ASN A 397 -22.11 -19.31 -5.89
CA ASN A 397 -21.89 -18.00 -6.49
C ASN A 397 -20.53 -17.37 -6.12
N ASN A 398 -19.51 -18.18 -5.89
CA ASN A 398 -18.12 -17.73 -5.70
C ASN A 398 -17.32 -17.98 -7.00
N VAL A 399 -16.00 -17.76 -6.97
CA VAL A 399 -15.08 -17.99 -8.09
C VAL A 399 -14.19 -19.21 -7.83
N LYS A 400 -13.87 -19.96 -8.88
CA LYS A 400 -12.84 -21.01 -8.86
C LYS A 400 -11.85 -20.75 -9.99
N VAL A 401 -10.61 -20.47 -9.62
CA VAL A 401 -9.53 -20.17 -10.58
C VAL A 401 -8.94 -21.46 -11.15
N SER A 402 -8.78 -21.57 -12.47
CA SER A 402 -8.30 -22.77 -13.17
C SER A 402 -6.79 -22.76 -13.44
N ASN A 403 -6.20 -21.62 -13.83
CA ASN A 403 -4.78 -21.51 -14.22
C ASN A 403 -3.86 -21.12 -13.05
N ASP A 404 -2.53 -21.25 -13.17
CA ASP A 404 -1.60 -20.88 -12.09
C ASP A 404 -1.40 -19.35 -12.01
N THR A 405 -1.74 -18.78 -10.85
CA THR A 405 -1.80 -17.34 -10.64
C THR A 405 -0.92 -16.86 -9.47
N ILE A 406 -0.19 -17.76 -8.80
CA ILE A 406 0.49 -17.43 -7.55
C ILE A 406 1.46 -16.24 -7.69
N ASP A 407 2.17 -16.15 -8.81
CA ASP A 407 3.20 -15.15 -9.04
C ASP A 407 2.65 -13.72 -9.20
N PHE A 408 1.38 -13.56 -9.59
CA PHE A 408 0.70 -12.26 -9.59
C PHE A 408 0.61 -11.67 -8.18
N TYR A 409 0.51 -12.51 -7.15
CA TYR A 409 0.46 -12.03 -5.77
C TYR A 409 1.84 -11.87 -5.15
N ARG A 410 2.89 -12.47 -5.73
CA ARG A 410 4.27 -12.41 -5.22
C ARG A 410 5.04 -11.18 -5.66
N TYR A 411 4.83 -10.75 -6.90
CA TYR A 411 5.80 -9.92 -7.62
C TYR A 411 5.18 -8.67 -8.25
N PHE A 412 4.22 -8.07 -7.54
CA PHE A 412 3.60 -6.83 -7.98
C PHE A 412 4.54 -5.63 -7.85
N GLU A 413 4.28 -4.61 -8.65
CA GLU A 413 4.94 -3.31 -8.55
C GLU A 413 4.10 -2.41 -7.63
N ALA A 414 4.73 -1.82 -6.62
CA ALA A 414 4.02 -1.13 -5.54
C ALA A 414 4.23 0.39 -5.52
N THR A 415 4.69 1.01 -6.62
CA THR A 415 5.00 2.45 -6.66
C THR A 415 3.78 3.32 -6.42
N LYS A 416 2.66 3.06 -7.11
CA LYS A 416 1.44 3.88 -6.95
C LYS A 416 0.87 3.74 -5.53
N GLN A 417 0.94 2.54 -4.95
CA GLN A 417 0.56 2.26 -3.57
C GLN A 417 1.46 3.00 -2.57
N ALA A 418 2.78 3.01 -2.81
CA ALA A 418 3.74 3.71 -1.96
C ALA A 418 3.54 5.23 -2.01
N GLU A 419 3.27 5.78 -3.19
CA GLU A 419 3.00 7.21 -3.37
C GLU A 419 1.72 7.62 -2.64
N PHE A 420 0.65 6.83 -2.78
CA PHE A 420 -0.61 7.08 -2.09
C PHE A 420 -0.48 7.00 -0.56
N LEU A 421 0.21 5.97 -0.05
CA LEU A 421 0.42 5.85 1.40
C LEU A 421 1.27 7.01 1.94
N SER A 422 2.30 7.42 1.20
CA SER A 422 3.14 8.58 1.56
C SER A 422 2.32 9.87 1.67
N GLU A 423 1.39 10.11 0.74
CA GLU A 423 0.48 11.25 0.82
C GLU A 423 -0.48 11.16 2.01
N CYS A 424 -1.02 9.97 2.32
CA CYS A 424 -1.91 9.81 3.48
C CYS A 424 -1.17 10.04 4.80
N ILE A 425 0.10 9.63 4.86
CA ILE A 425 0.98 9.89 6.01
C ILE A 425 1.24 11.40 6.14
N ASP A 426 1.59 12.07 5.05
CA ASP A 426 1.82 13.52 5.03
C ASP A 426 0.58 14.31 5.48
N ASP A 427 -0.58 13.97 4.93
CA ASP A 427 -1.88 14.55 5.31
C ASP A 427 -2.20 14.31 6.78
N THR A 428 -1.87 13.13 7.30
CA THR A 428 -2.04 12.82 8.73
C THR A 428 -1.17 13.71 9.62
N ILE A 429 0.09 13.91 9.24
CA ILE A 429 1.08 14.68 10.01
C ILE A 429 0.76 16.17 9.97
N ASN A 430 0.44 16.70 8.79
CA ASN A 430 0.37 18.13 8.54
C ASN A 430 -1.04 18.71 8.72
N ARG A 431 -2.07 17.88 8.76
CA ARG A 431 -3.46 18.32 8.90
C ARG A 431 -4.23 17.56 9.98
N ILE A 432 -4.42 16.25 9.83
CA ILE A 432 -5.35 15.52 10.72
C ILE A 432 -4.93 15.58 12.19
N ILE A 433 -3.65 15.41 12.50
CA ILE A 433 -3.14 15.50 13.88
C ILE A 433 -3.27 16.95 14.40
N PRO A 434 -2.72 17.98 13.72
CA PRO A 434 -2.89 19.38 14.13
C PRO A 434 -4.36 19.78 14.34
N ASP A 435 -5.25 19.50 13.38
CA ASP A 435 -6.66 19.86 13.46
C ASP A 435 -7.35 19.24 14.69
N GLU A 436 -7.00 17.99 15.03
CA GLU A 436 -7.57 17.32 16.20
C GLU A 436 -7.04 17.91 17.52
N VAL A 437 -5.78 18.36 17.53
CA VAL A 437 -5.21 19.02 18.71
C VAL A 437 -5.84 20.39 18.91
N ASP A 438 -5.93 21.19 17.84
CA ASP A 438 -6.54 22.52 17.85
C ASP A 438 -7.99 22.41 18.33
N TYR A 439 -8.76 21.47 17.74
CA TYR A 439 -10.14 21.22 18.15
C TYR A 439 -10.27 20.92 19.65
N LEU A 440 -9.38 20.09 20.22
CA LEU A 440 -9.43 19.77 21.65
C LEU A 440 -9.07 20.95 22.55
N GLN A 441 -8.14 21.82 22.13
CA GLN A 441 -7.84 23.04 22.85
C GLN A 441 -9.02 24.02 22.84
N GLN A 442 -9.67 24.18 21.69
CA GLN A 442 -10.85 25.02 21.54
C GLN A 442 -12.03 24.49 22.37
N TYR A 443 -12.22 23.17 22.38
CA TYR A 443 -13.21 22.49 23.21
C TYR A 443 -12.95 22.71 24.70
N ASP A 444 -11.71 22.54 25.17
CA ASP A 444 -11.34 22.75 26.58
C ASP A 444 -11.52 24.22 27.00
N ALA A 445 -11.18 25.18 26.14
CA ALA A 445 -11.40 26.60 26.38
C ALA A 445 -12.90 26.93 26.50
N MET A 446 -13.73 26.43 25.58
CA MET A 446 -15.18 26.61 25.63
C MET A 446 -15.78 25.94 26.87
N LYS A 447 -15.32 24.73 27.22
CA LYS A 447 -15.75 24.01 28.42
C LYS A 447 -15.43 24.80 29.68
N ALA A 448 -14.20 25.30 29.83
CA ALA A 448 -13.79 26.09 30.99
C ALA A 448 -14.67 27.35 31.13
N TRP A 449 -14.90 28.07 30.03
CA TRP A 449 -15.75 29.25 30.03
C TRP A 449 -17.21 28.93 30.43
N LEU A 450 -17.78 27.83 29.91
CA LEU A 450 -19.13 27.39 30.26
C LEU A 450 -19.24 26.95 31.72
N ASP A 451 -18.20 26.34 32.29
CA ASP A 451 -18.16 25.95 33.70
C ASP A 451 -18.10 27.19 34.61
N ASP A 452 -17.26 28.17 34.26
CA ASP A 452 -17.10 29.41 35.03
C ASP A 452 -18.38 30.28 35.06
N HIS A 453 -19.13 30.34 33.95
CA HIS A 453 -20.30 31.23 33.82
C HIS A 453 -21.63 30.53 34.14
N TYR A 454 -21.74 29.24 33.85
CA TYR A 454 -23.01 28.51 33.92
C TYR A 454 -22.96 27.23 34.75
N GLN A 455 -21.79 26.80 35.23
CA GLN A 455 -21.58 25.55 35.97
C GLN A 455 -22.24 24.35 35.26
N MET A 456 -22.13 24.35 33.93
CA MET A 456 -22.89 23.45 33.08
C MET A 456 -22.31 22.02 33.18
N PRO A 457 -23.14 20.99 33.45
CA PRO A 457 -22.64 19.61 33.49
C PRO A 457 -22.02 19.17 32.17
N ASP A 458 -20.93 18.38 32.22
CA ASP A 458 -20.17 17.88 31.06
C ASP A 458 -21.04 17.35 29.91
N LYS A 459 -22.11 16.61 30.24
CA LYS A 459 -23.04 16.06 29.24
C LYS A 459 -23.82 17.16 28.50
N LYS A 460 -24.22 18.22 29.20
CA LYS A 460 -24.89 19.39 28.59
C LYS A 460 -23.90 20.20 27.76
N VAL A 461 -22.67 20.40 28.22
CA VAL A 461 -21.59 21.05 27.45
C VAL A 461 -21.34 20.33 26.12
N ALA A 462 -21.14 19.01 26.17
CA ALA A 462 -20.91 18.21 24.96
C ALA A 462 -22.09 18.25 23.97
N LEU A 463 -23.33 18.33 24.49
CA LEU A 463 -24.53 18.48 23.65
C LEU A 463 -24.62 19.87 23.02
N LEU A 464 -24.30 20.91 23.79
CA LEU A 464 -24.29 22.31 23.37
C LEU A 464 -23.29 22.55 22.25
N ILE A 465 -22.03 22.15 22.46
CA ILE A 465 -20.96 22.28 21.46
C ILE A 465 -21.35 21.55 20.17
N ARG A 466 -21.91 20.33 20.28
CA ARG A 466 -22.39 19.60 19.10
C ARG A 466 -23.49 20.34 18.33
N PHE A 467 -24.43 20.99 19.02
CA PHE A 467 -25.48 21.75 18.34
C PHE A 467 -24.96 23.03 17.68
N LEU A 468 -23.97 23.67 18.30
CA LEU A 468 -23.28 24.83 17.73
C LEU A 468 -22.52 24.42 16.47
N GLU A 469 -21.72 23.35 16.52
CA GLU A 469 -21.00 22.79 15.36
C GLU A 469 -21.94 22.47 14.19
N GLN A 470 -23.05 21.79 14.47
CA GLN A 470 -24.03 21.38 13.43
C GLN A 470 -24.73 22.55 12.75
N ASN A 471 -24.75 23.73 13.38
CA ASN A 471 -25.48 24.91 12.93
C ASN A 471 -24.57 26.14 12.80
N ASN A 472 -23.29 25.95 12.46
CA ASN A 472 -22.32 27.02 12.21
C ASN A 472 -22.23 28.07 13.34
N GLY A 473 -22.13 27.59 14.58
CA GLY A 473 -21.99 28.42 15.77
C GLY A 473 -23.29 29.04 16.28
N LEU A 474 -24.45 28.55 15.84
CA LEU A 474 -25.77 29.01 16.29
C LEU A 474 -26.56 27.87 16.96
N ILE A 475 -27.43 28.19 17.91
CA ILE A 475 -28.34 27.21 18.50
C ILE A 475 -29.68 27.28 17.74
N SER A 476 -30.21 26.15 17.28
CA SER A 476 -31.54 26.13 16.64
C SER A 476 -32.66 26.48 17.63
N ASN A 477 -33.74 27.13 17.17
CA ASN A 477 -34.89 27.47 18.03
C ASN A 477 -35.45 26.26 18.78
N ARG A 478 -35.50 25.09 18.12
CA ARG A 478 -35.92 23.83 18.76
C ARG A 478 -35.02 23.43 19.92
N ALA A 479 -33.70 23.59 19.80
CA ALA A 479 -32.78 23.27 20.88
C ALA A 479 -32.91 24.24 22.05
N LYS A 480 -33.14 25.55 21.77
CA LYS A 480 -33.45 26.57 22.80
C LYS A 480 -34.69 26.17 23.62
N GLU A 481 -35.75 25.78 22.92
CA GLU A 481 -37.06 25.45 23.54
C GLU A 481 -37.13 24.08 24.22
N LYS A 482 -36.23 23.14 23.91
CA LYS A 482 -36.32 21.75 24.41
C LYS A 482 -35.14 21.31 25.26
N GLU A 483 -33.92 21.63 24.85
CA GLU A 483 -32.70 21.09 25.44
C GLU A 483 -32.04 22.11 26.39
N PHE A 484 -32.23 23.41 26.12
CA PHE A 484 -31.62 24.51 26.87
C PHE A 484 -32.62 25.55 27.39
N VAL A 485 -33.78 25.09 27.86
CA VAL A 485 -34.90 25.96 28.35
C VAL A 485 -34.49 26.85 29.52
N GLU A 486 -33.45 26.46 30.25
CA GLU A 486 -32.89 27.18 31.39
C GLU A 486 -32.05 28.41 30.97
N LEU A 487 -31.63 28.49 29.70
CA LEU A 487 -30.82 29.60 29.19
C LEU A 487 -31.72 30.73 28.68
N THR A 488 -31.43 31.95 29.08
CA THR A 488 -32.07 33.15 28.52
C THR A 488 -31.55 33.44 27.11
N ASN A 489 -32.25 34.31 26.38
CA ASN A 489 -31.77 34.76 25.07
C ASN A 489 -30.42 35.47 25.15
N GLU A 490 -30.13 36.16 26.25
CA GLU A 490 -28.84 36.81 26.50
C GLU A 490 -27.74 35.77 26.73
N ASP A 491 -28.03 34.71 27.50
CA ASP A 491 -27.09 33.60 27.73
C ASP A 491 -26.74 32.90 26.43
N ILE A 492 -27.76 32.61 25.61
CA ILE A 492 -27.59 31.98 24.30
C ILE A 492 -26.71 32.85 23.39
N GLN A 493 -26.95 34.16 23.36
CA GLN A 493 -26.14 35.08 22.58
C GLN A 493 -24.68 35.07 23.06
N SER A 494 -24.45 35.13 24.37
CA SER A 494 -23.09 35.08 24.95
C SER A 494 -22.39 33.77 24.63
N ILE A 495 -23.11 32.64 24.65
CA ILE A 495 -22.58 31.32 24.31
C ILE A 495 -22.20 31.25 22.83
N GLU A 496 -23.08 31.72 21.94
CA GLU A 496 -22.83 31.75 20.49
C GLU A 496 -21.62 32.66 20.16
N ASP A 497 -21.50 33.80 20.83
CA ASP A 497 -20.36 34.71 20.65
C ASP A 497 -19.05 34.13 21.21
N ASN A 498 -19.07 33.52 22.40
CA ASN A 498 -17.88 32.89 22.95
C ASN A 498 -17.45 31.66 22.13
N TYR A 499 -18.40 30.89 21.60
CA TYR A 499 -18.09 29.80 20.66
C TYR A 499 -17.34 30.33 19.43
N ARG A 500 -17.77 31.46 18.87
CA ARG A 500 -17.05 32.12 17.76
C ARG A 500 -15.66 32.62 18.15
N LEU A 501 -15.43 32.99 19.41
CA LEU A 501 -14.09 33.37 19.88
C LEU A 501 -13.18 32.16 20.04
N CYS A 502 -13.72 31.02 20.48
CA CYS A 502 -12.95 29.80 20.66
C CYS A 502 -12.68 29.06 19.34
N PHE A 503 -13.61 29.06 18.38
CA PHE A 503 -13.56 28.18 17.19
C PHE A 503 -13.35 28.92 15.84
N ASN A 504 -13.04 30.23 15.84
CA ASN A 504 -12.70 30.97 14.61
C ASN A 504 -11.23 31.37 14.53
#